data_AF-B4MUN6-F1
#
_entry.id   AF-B4MUN6-F1
#
_cell.length_a   1.000
_cell.length_b   1.000
_cell.length_c   1.000
_cell.angle_alpha   90.00
_cell.angle_beta   90.00
_cell.angle_gamma   90.00
#
_symmetry.space_group_name_H-M   'P 1'
#
loop_
_entity.id
_entity.type
_entity.pdbx_description
1 polymer ?
#
loop_
_entity_poly.entity_id
_entity_poly.type
_entity_poly.pdbx_seq_one_letter_code
_entity_poly.pdbx_strand_id
1 'polypeptide(L)'
;MYARGEAHGNNELNSWLKLVKEASNWNKHKMIEKGQVYVMFNQYDTLRKDLDEQINDRLEILVDDIIPTEKPYSECWRLYMRQRNALRKALKQSNAKKSKAILLNSVSCTHKQDSSVESKD
;
A
#
# COMPACT_ATOMS: atom_id res chain seq x y z
N MET A 1 7.94 -3.27 -20.26
CA MET A 1 8.15 -4.67 -19.84
C MET A 1 8.07 -4.71 -18.32
N TYR A 2 6.97 -5.19 -17.73
CA TYR A 2 6.87 -5.32 -16.27
C TYR A 2 7.61 -6.58 -15.82
N ALA A 3 8.50 -6.41 -14.85
CA ALA A 3 9.42 -7.44 -14.36
C ALA A 3 8.66 -8.62 -13.74
N ARG A 4 9.09 -9.84 -14.07
CA ARG A 4 8.51 -11.14 -13.68
C ARG A 4 8.47 -11.45 -12.16
N GLY A 5 8.75 -10.47 -11.30
CA GLY A 5 8.87 -10.65 -9.84
C GLY A 5 7.68 -10.17 -9.00
N GLU A 6 6.78 -9.35 -9.55
CA GLU A 6 5.73 -8.66 -8.77
C GLU A 6 4.39 -9.42 -8.68
N ALA A 7 4.28 -10.55 -9.38
CA ALA A 7 3.07 -11.36 -9.49
C ALA A 7 2.87 -12.36 -8.32
N HIS A 8 3.91 -12.68 -7.56
CA HIS A 8 3.81 -13.68 -6.49
C HIS A 8 3.09 -13.10 -5.26
N GLY A 9 1.80 -13.45 -5.11
CA GLY A 9 0.96 -13.09 -3.97
C GLY A 9 -0.14 -12.06 -4.25
N ASN A 10 -0.21 -11.53 -5.48
CA ASN A 10 -1.25 -10.59 -5.89
C ASN A 10 -2.19 -11.21 -6.95
N ASN A 11 -3.21 -11.92 -6.47
CA ASN A 11 -4.22 -12.55 -7.34
C ASN A 11 -4.97 -11.53 -8.21
N GLU A 12 -5.09 -10.27 -7.77
CA GLU A 12 -5.78 -9.21 -8.50
C GLU A 12 -4.97 -8.75 -9.72
N LEU A 13 -3.69 -8.40 -9.56
CA LEU A 13 -2.83 -8.00 -10.67
C LEU A 13 -2.69 -9.13 -11.70
N ASN A 14 -2.53 -10.38 -11.25
CA ASN A 14 -2.45 -11.52 -12.15
C ASN A 14 -3.73 -11.71 -12.97
N SER A 15 -4.89 -11.47 -12.36
CA SER A 15 -6.18 -11.54 -13.06
C SER A 15 -6.28 -10.46 -14.14
N TRP A 16 -5.85 -9.23 -13.84
CA TRP A 16 -5.77 -8.14 -14.81
C TRP A 16 -4.82 -8.43 -15.96
N LEU A 17 -3.60 -8.90 -15.68
CA LEU A 17 -2.62 -9.24 -16.71
C LEU A 17 -3.12 -10.38 -17.61
N LYS A 18 -3.81 -11.37 -17.05
CA LYS A 18 -4.45 -12.43 -17.81
C LYS A 18 -5.55 -11.87 -18.73
N LEU A 19 -6.43 -11.02 -18.21
CA LEU A 19 -7.51 -10.40 -18.97
C LEU A 19 -6.97 -9.54 -20.13
N VAL A 20 -5.94 -8.73 -19.88
CA VAL A 20 -5.29 -7.91 -20.93
C VAL A 20 -4.67 -8.79 -22.01
N LYS A 21 -4.00 -9.89 -21.63
CA LYS A 21 -3.40 -10.84 -22.58
C LYS A 21 -4.46 -11.59 -23.40
N GLU A 22 -5.59 -11.94 -22.78
CA GLU A 22 -6.71 -12.54 -23.50
C GLU A 22 -7.32 -11.56 -24.49
N ALA A 23 -7.59 -10.33 -24.04
CA ALA A 23 -8.13 -9.28 -24.89
C ALA A 23 -7.21 -8.92 -26.05
N SER A 24 -5.89 -8.91 -25.86
CA SER A 24 -4.94 -8.64 -26.95
C SER A 24 -5.08 -9.64 -28.11
N ASN A 25 -5.44 -10.89 -27.81
CA ASN A 25 -5.64 -11.97 -28.78
C ASN A 25 -7.04 -11.99 -29.40
N TRP A 26 -7.98 -11.15 -28.96
CA TRP A 26 -9.29 -11.07 -29.59
C TRP A 26 -9.21 -10.52 -31.01
N ASN A 27 -10.13 -11.01 -31.85
CA ASN A 27 -10.23 -10.64 -33.25
C ASN A 27 -10.65 -9.17 -33.45
N LYS A 28 -10.54 -8.69 -34.69
CA LYS A 28 -10.82 -7.29 -35.07
C LYS A 28 -12.28 -6.85 -34.89
N HIS A 29 -13.23 -7.75 -34.68
CA HIS A 29 -14.63 -7.39 -34.42
C HIS A 29 -14.89 -7.06 -32.95
N LYS A 30 -13.88 -7.26 -32.09
CA LYS A 30 -13.94 -6.99 -30.64
C LYS A 30 -13.20 -5.72 -30.23
N MET A 31 -13.01 -4.78 -31.16
CA MET A 31 -12.19 -3.58 -30.90
C MET A 31 -12.73 -2.71 -29.76
N ILE A 32 -14.06 -2.61 -29.62
CA ILE A 32 -14.69 -1.86 -28.54
C ILE A 32 -14.36 -2.54 -27.20
N GLU A 33 -14.57 -3.85 -27.10
CA GLU A 33 -14.30 -4.60 -25.87
C GLU A 33 -12.79 -4.60 -25.52
N LYS A 34 -11.90 -4.66 -26.53
CA LYS A 34 -10.45 -4.49 -26.34
C LYS A 34 -10.12 -3.13 -25.73
N GLY A 35 -10.73 -2.07 -26.27
CA GLY A 35 -10.59 -0.71 -25.74
C GLY A 35 -11.07 -0.59 -24.30
N GLN A 36 -12.20 -1.22 -23.96
CA GLN A 36 -12.74 -1.24 -22.59
C GLN A 36 -11.78 -1.93 -21.61
N VAL A 37 -11.26 -3.12 -21.94
CA VAL A 37 -10.28 -3.83 -21.10
C VAL A 37 -9.04 -2.97 -20.87
N TYR A 38 -8.54 -2.29 -21.91
CA TYR A 38 -7.38 -1.41 -21.80
C TYR A 38 -7.65 -0.22 -20.85
N VAL A 39 -8.80 0.46 -21.00
CA VAL A 39 -9.17 1.59 -20.12
C VAL A 39 -9.31 1.14 -18.67
N MET A 40 -10.01 0.02 -18.42
CA MET A 40 -10.19 -0.50 -17.06
C MET A 40 -8.86 -0.91 -16.42
N PHE A 41 -7.97 -1.54 -17.19
CA PHE A 41 -6.64 -1.89 -16.71
C PHE A 41 -5.81 -0.65 -16.36
N ASN A 42 -5.84 0.39 -17.20
CA ASN A 42 -5.12 1.63 -16.90
C ASN A 42 -5.64 2.33 -15.64
N GLN A 43 -6.96 2.35 -15.42
CA GLN A 43 -7.55 2.88 -14.19
C GLN A 43 -7.07 2.08 -12.97
N TYR A 44 -7.07 0.75 -13.07
CA TYR A 44 -6.53 -0.13 -12.03
C TYR A 44 -5.04 0.13 -11.74
N ASP A 45 -4.21 0.21 -12.79
CA ASP A 45 -2.76 0.38 -12.69
C ASP A 45 -2.38 1.76 -12.15
N THR A 46 -3.13 2.81 -12.53
CA THR A 46 -2.95 4.17 -12.00
C THR A 46 -3.19 4.18 -10.50
N LEU A 47 -4.36 3.69 -10.05
CA LEU A 47 -4.65 3.60 -8.62
C LEU A 47 -3.62 2.76 -7.87
N ARG A 48 -3.13 1.67 -8.49
CA ARG A 48 -2.11 0.82 -7.89
C ARG A 48 -0.81 1.59 -7.64
N LYS A 49 -0.34 2.36 -8.62
CA LYS A 49 0.87 3.17 -8.54
C LYS A 49 0.75 4.27 -7.48
N ASP A 50 -0.37 4.99 -7.46
CA ASP A 50 -0.62 6.03 -6.46
C ASP A 50 -0.60 5.47 -5.03
N LEU A 51 -1.13 4.26 -4.83
CA LEU A 51 -1.09 3.58 -3.54
C LEU A 51 0.32 3.07 -3.19
N ASP A 52 1.10 2.65 -4.19
CA ASP A 52 2.50 2.26 -3.99
C ASP A 52 3.37 3.44 -3.58
N GLU A 53 3.19 4.60 -4.22
CA GLU A 53 3.86 5.85 -3.87
C GLU A 53 3.53 6.26 -2.43
N GLN A 54 2.24 6.36 -2.06
CA GLN A 54 1.84 6.68 -0.69
C GLN A 54 2.42 5.72 0.37
N ILE A 55 2.52 4.42 0.07
CA ILE A 55 3.12 3.45 0.98
C ILE A 55 4.63 3.70 1.10
N ASN A 56 5.32 3.99 -0.01
CA ASN A 56 6.75 4.24 -0.02
C ASN A 56 7.10 5.53 0.71
N ASP A 57 6.37 6.62 0.49
CA ASP A 57 6.56 7.90 1.19
C ASP A 57 6.44 7.71 2.70
N ARG A 58 5.40 6.97 3.14
CA ARG A 58 5.22 6.67 4.57
C ARG A 58 6.34 5.78 5.10
N LEU A 59 6.84 4.84 4.30
CA LEU A 59 7.97 3.98 4.70
C LEU A 59 9.27 4.78 4.85
N GLU A 60 9.52 5.74 3.98
CA GLU A 60 10.68 6.65 4.04
C GLU A 60 10.66 7.43 5.35
N ILE A 61 9.56 8.15 5.63
CA ILE A 61 9.37 8.88 6.89
C ILE A 61 9.56 7.98 8.12
N LEU A 62 9.03 6.74 8.08
CA LEU A 62 9.17 5.81 9.20
C LEU A 62 10.63 5.39 9.41
N VAL A 63 11.37 5.11 8.33
CA VAL A 63 12.73 4.55 8.40
C VAL A 63 13.77 5.62 8.69
N ASP A 64 13.62 6.80 8.08
CA ASP A 64 14.65 7.83 8.08
C ASP A 64 14.44 8.86 9.21
N ASP A 65 13.19 9.18 9.55
CA ASP A 65 12.88 10.23 10.52
C ASP A 65 12.40 9.68 11.88
N ILE A 66 11.42 8.78 11.87
CA ILE A 66 10.70 8.40 13.09
C ILE A 66 11.42 7.29 13.88
N ILE A 67 11.63 6.12 13.28
CA ILE A 67 12.19 4.98 14.02
C ILE A 67 13.59 5.25 14.61
N PRO A 68 14.50 5.99 13.94
CA PRO A 68 15.81 6.30 14.50
C PRO A 68 15.78 7.23 15.71
N THR A 69 14.77 8.10 15.80
CA THR A 69 14.63 9.09 16.89
C THR A 69 13.89 8.52 18.10
N GLU A 70 13.18 7.40 17.92
CA GLU A 70 12.46 6.71 18.99
C GLU A 70 13.36 5.87 19.89
N LYS A 71 13.08 5.89 21.20
CA LYS A 71 13.78 5.02 22.16
C LYS A 71 13.58 3.55 21.78
N PRO A 72 14.66 2.76 21.56
CA PRO A 72 14.53 1.35 21.21
C PRO A 72 13.65 0.59 22.21
N TYR A 73 12.78 -0.27 21.69
CA TYR A 73 11.83 -1.06 22.47
C TYR A 73 10.81 -0.24 23.29
N SER A 74 10.65 1.07 23.04
CA SER A 74 9.50 1.81 23.56
C SER A 74 8.20 1.31 22.91
N GLU A 75 7.05 1.68 23.49
CA GLU A 75 5.75 1.40 22.88
C GLU A 75 5.64 2.02 21.48
N CYS A 76 6.06 3.28 21.34
CA CYS A 76 6.08 4.00 20.07
C CYS A 76 7.02 3.34 19.05
N TRP A 77 8.24 2.99 19.46
CA TRP A 77 9.17 2.27 18.58
C TRP A 77 8.56 0.95 18.07
N ARG A 78 7.93 0.16 18.94
CA ARG A 78 7.25 -1.08 18.53
C ARG A 78 6.04 -0.82 17.63
N LEU A 79 5.29 0.26 17.88
CA LEU A 79 4.18 0.68 17.01
C LEU A 79 4.69 0.99 15.61
N TYR A 80 5.69 1.87 15.47
CA TYR A 80 6.23 2.27 14.17
C TYR A 80 6.92 1.12 13.43
N MET A 81 7.58 0.22 14.16
CA MET A 81 8.11 -1.02 13.57
C MET A 81 7.01 -1.93 13.02
N ARG A 82 5.86 -2.05 13.72
CA ARG A 82 4.69 -2.78 13.21
C ARG A 82 4.11 -2.10 11.98
N GLN A 83 3.99 -0.77 11.99
CA GLN A 83 3.53 0.00 10.83
C GLN A 83 4.39 -0.25 9.60
N ARG A 84 5.72 -0.12 9.75
CA ARG A 84 6.69 -0.37 8.68
C ARG A 84 6.55 -1.77 8.10
N ASN A 85 6.45 -2.79 8.95
CA ASN A 85 6.33 -4.17 8.50
C ASN A 85 4.99 -4.44 7.78
N ALA A 86 3.89 -3.86 8.28
CA ALA A 86 2.58 -3.96 7.65
C ALA A 86 2.56 -3.30 6.26
N LEU A 87 3.13 -2.11 6.13
CA LEU A 87 3.25 -1.36 4.88
C LEU A 87 4.11 -2.09 3.84
N ARG A 88 5.28 -2.60 4.22
CA ARG A 88 6.13 -3.44 3.33
C ARG A 88 5.39 -4.67 2.80
N LYS A 89 4.55 -5.29 3.63
CA LYS A 89 3.72 -6.42 3.21
C LYS A 89 2.61 -5.98 2.23
N ALA A 90 2.03 -4.80 2.44
CA ALA A 90 0.93 -4.28 1.63
C ALA A 90 1.32 -3.98 0.18
N LEU A 91 2.57 -3.59 -0.12
CA LEU A 91 3.06 -3.35 -1.48
C LEU A 91 2.77 -4.51 -2.46
N LYS A 92 2.77 -5.75 -1.95
CA LYS A 92 2.51 -6.97 -2.74
C LYS A 92 1.04 -7.39 -2.79
N GLN A 93 0.13 -6.58 -2.25
CA GLN A 93 -1.29 -6.94 -2.13
C GLN A 93 -2.18 -6.20 -3.14
N SER A 94 -3.47 -6.48 -3.08
CA SER A 94 -4.49 -5.81 -3.90
C SER A 94 -4.66 -4.35 -3.52
N ASN A 95 -5.22 -3.54 -4.42
CA ASN A 95 -5.42 -2.10 -4.18
C ASN A 95 -6.27 -1.86 -2.92
N ALA A 96 -7.34 -2.64 -2.71
CA ALA A 96 -8.16 -2.54 -1.50
C ALA A 96 -7.36 -2.79 -0.19
N LYS A 97 -6.41 -3.75 -0.22
CA LYS A 97 -5.56 -4.04 0.94
C LYS A 97 -4.51 -2.96 1.16
N LYS A 98 -3.97 -2.37 0.09
CA LYS A 98 -3.07 -1.21 0.16
C LYS A 98 -3.75 -0.01 0.79
N SER A 99 -4.94 0.36 0.32
CA SER A 99 -5.71 1.48 0.89
C SER A 99 -6.00 1.27 2.37
N LYS A 100 -6.40 0.06 2.77
CA LYS A 100 -6.61 -0.27 4.20
C LYS A 100 -5.30 -0.19 5.01
N ALA A 101 -4.19 -0.65 4.44
CA ALA A 101 -2.89 -0.57 5.10
C ALA A 101 -2.44 0.88 5.31
N ILE A 102 -2.61 1.76 4.32
CA ILE A 102 -2.32 3.19 4.46
C ILE A 102 -3.13 3.78 5.61
N LEU A 103 -4.47 3.57 5.60
CA LEU A 103 -5.36 4.09 6.64
C LEU A 103 -4.95 3.66 8.06
N LEU A 104 -4.65 2.38 8.24
CA LEU A 104 -4.33 1.82 9.56
C LEU A 104 -2.92 2.16 10.05
N ASN A 105 -2.01 2.55 9.16
CA ASN A 105 -0.58 2.76 9.47
C ASN A 105 -0.13 4.22 9.29
N SER A 106 -1.09 5.15 9.27
CA SER A 106 -0.85 6.60 9.23
C SER A 106 -0.94 7.27 10.62
N VAL A 107 -1.24 6.50 11.67
CA VAL A 107 -1.44 7.03 13.03
C VAL A 107 -0.09 7.33 13.70
N SER A 108 0.05 8.51 14.30
CA SER A 108 1.20 8.86 15.15
C SER A 108 1.05 8.27 16.54
N CYS A 109 2.17 7.91 17.18
CA CYS A 109 2.16 7.50 18.57
C CYS A 109 1.82 8.70 19.45
N THR A 110 0.76 8.60 20.25
CA THR A 110 0.54 9.55 21.33
C THR A 110 1.40 9.09 22.50
N HIS A 111 2.47 9.82 22.82
CA HIS A 111 3.06 9.69 24.14
C HIS A 111 1.95 10.01 25.13
N LYS A 112 1.49 9.03 25.91
CA LYS A 112 0.79 9.37 27.14
C LYS A 112 1.79 10.18 27.96
N GLN A 113 1.68 11.50 27.90
CA GLN A 113 1.95 12.26 29.09
C GLN A 113 0.89 11.74 30.06
N ASP A 114 1.31 10.94 31.03
CA ASP A 114 0.58 10.83 32.28
C ASP A 114 0.52 12.25 32.84
N SER A 115 -0.44 13.05 32.38
CA SER A 115 -0.87 14.23 33.09
C SER A 115 -1.54 13.70 34.34
N SER A 116 -0.77 13.59 35.41
CA SER A 116 -1.30 13.64 36.77
C SER A 116 -2.25 14.82 36.83
N VAL A 117 -3.55 14.52 36.84
CA VAL A 117 -4.57 15.48 37.26
C VAL A 117 -4.32 15.68 38.76
N GLU A 118 -3.48 16.65 39.08
CA GLU A 118 -3.45 17.26 40.40
C GLU A 118 -4.69 18.17 40.46
N SER A 119 -5.81 17.60 40.91
CA SER A 119 -6.92 18.39 41.42
C SER A 119 -6.74 18.48 42.93
N LYS A 120 -6.14 19.59 43.35
CA LYS A 120 -6.47 20.16 44.66
C LYS A 120 -7.90 20.68 44.58
N ASP A 121 -8.76 20.16 45.43
CA ASP A 121 -9.77 20.89 46.19
C ASP A 121 -10.09 20.09 47.46
#